data_AF-A0A7X6SG14-F1
#
_entry.id   AF-A0A7X6SG14-F1
#
_cell.length_a   1.000
_cell.length_b   1.000
_cell.length_c   1.000
_cell.angle_alpha   90.00
_cell.angle_beta   90.00
_cell.angle_gamma   90.00
#
_symmetry.space_group_name_H-M   'P 1'
#
loop_
_entity.id
_entity.type
_entity.pdbx_description
1 polymer ?
#
loop_
_entity_poly.entity_id
_entity_poly.type
_entity_poly.pdbx_seq_one_letter_code
_entity_poly.pdbx_strand_id
1 'polypeptide(L)'
;AGASTKAFRSILLDAPMAFVSMVLTAGLVYLATWWSWLTTDGGWGRDYGANHPDDFWVRHFGDALGSLANYHREIYGFHTGDWIAEQTHVYEAAPMTWLFMGRVIGIDAVNDIQPGVDGCNATGGDTCLRVISGIGTPLLWWAAVVAIVIGLGLWWLGRDWRFAFPLVAGLTPWLMWFPNADRPLFFFYAIMIIPFSATVLAMVLGKILGPADAGQRRRRGAFIVGVIVLLIVANFWFIYPILTDELMTRRMWGLRMWLPGWV
;
A
#
# COMPACT_ATOMS: atom_id res chain seq x y z
N ALA A 1 -28.45 -11.51 17.64
CA ALA A 1 -28.48 -10.84 16.33
C ALA A 1 -29.18 -11.78 15.36
N GLY A 2 -30.50 -11.62 15.16
CA GLY A 2 -31.28 -12.45 14.24
C GLY A 2 -31.54 -11.65 12.97
N ALA A 3 -31.07 -12.15 11.82
CA ALA A 3 -31.46 -11.57 10.54
C ALA A 3 -32.97 -11.76 10.38
N SER A 4 -33.73 -10.66 10.44
CA SER A 4 -35.19 -10.70 10.29
C SER A 4 -35.58 -11.16 8.87
N THR A 5 -36.83 -11.56 8.66
CA THR A 5 -37.39 -11.83 7.33
C THR A 5 -37.23 -10.67 6.34
N LYS A 6 -37.04 -9.43 6.83
CA LYS A 6 -36.70 -8.27 5.98
C LYS A 6 -35.28 -8.35 5.40
N ALA A 7 -34.32 -8.95 6.11
CA ALA A 7 -32.97 -9.16 5.60
C ALA A 7 -32.96 -10.16 4.43
N PHE A 8 -33.79 -11.21 4.49
CA PHE A 8 -33.91 -12.18 3.40
C PHE A 8 -34.53 -11.55 2.14
N ARG A 9 -35.53 -10.68 2.31
CA ARG A 9 -36.11 -9.90 1.20
C ARG A 9 -35.11 -8.91 0.59
N SER A 10 -34.29 -8.26 1.41
CA SER A 10 -33.21 -7.38 0.93
C SER A 10 -32.19 -8.16 0.09
N ILE A 11 -31.79 -9.37 0.50
CA ILE A 11 -30.92 -10.22 -0.34
C ILE A 11 -31.59 -10.48 -1.70
N LEU A 12 -32.86 -10.89 -1.74
CA LEU A 12 -33.52 -11.21 -3.02
C LEU A 12 -33.73 -10.00 -3.94
N LEU A 13 -34.00 -8.83 -3.38
CA LEU A 13 -34.30 -7.61 -4.14
C LEU A 13 -33.03 -6.82 -4.49
N ASP A 14 -32.12 -6.69 -3.53
CA ASP A 14 -30.92 -5.84 -3.65
C ASP A 14 -29.74 -6.63 -4.23
N ALA A 15 -29.60 -7.94 -3.97
CA ALA A 15 -28.45 -8.71 -4.46
C ALA A 15 -28.34 -8.77 -5.99
N PRO A 16 -29.42 -8.86 -6.78
CA PRO A 16 -29.30 -8.82 -8.25
C PRO A 16 -28.73 -7.48 -8.73
N MET A 17 -29.22 -6.36 -8.20
CA MET A 17 -28.73 -5.03 -8.55
C MET A 17 -27.32 -4.79 -8.03
N ALA A 18 -26.99 -5.28 -6.83
CA ALA A 18 -25.64 -5.25 -6.28
C ALA A 18 -24.69 -6.11 -7.12
N PHE A 19 -25.12 -7.29 -7.58
CA PHE A 19 -24.33 -8.15 -8.45
C PHE A 19 -24.06 -7.49 -9.80
N VAL A 20 -25.07 -6.89 -10.43
CA VAL A 20 -24.90 -6.14 -11.68
C VAL A 20 -23.91 -4.99 -11.48
N SER A 21 -24.13 -4.17 -10.46
CA SER A 21 -23.30 -2.97 -10.22
C SER A 21 -21.89 -3.26 -9.72
N MET A 22 -21.67 -4.37 -9.01
CA MET A 22 -20.33 -4.73 -8.50
C MET A 22 -19.61 -5.71 -9.42
N VAL A 23 -20.25 -6.80 -9.84
CA VAL A 23 -19.59 -7.88 -10.56
C VAL A 23 -19.57 -7.60 -12.06
N LEU A 24 -20.71 -7.29 -12.67
CA LEU A 24 -20.74 -7.06 -14.12
C LEU A 24 -20.01 -5.77 -14.49
N THR A 25 -20.23 -4.69 -13.75
CA THR A 25 -19.50 -3.44 -13.98
C THR A 25 -17.99 -3.64 -13.79
N ALA A 26 -17.54 -4.29 -12.71
CA ALA A 26 -16.11 -4.55 -12.54
C ALA A 26 -15.55 -5.46 -13.63
N GLY A 27 -16.27 -6.51 -14.03
CA GLY A 27 -15.85 -7.41 -15.11
C GLY A 27 -15.71 -6.71 -16.45
N LEU A 28 -16.68 -5.87 -16.83
CA LEU A 28 -16.63 -5.09 -18.07
C LEU A 28 -15.50 -4.06 -18.04
N VAL A 29 -15.35 -3.33 -16.93
CA VAL A 29 -14.25 -2.37 -16.77
C VAL A 29 -12.91 -3.10 -16.82
N TYR A 30 -12.79 -4.24 -16.15
CA TYR A 30 -11.57 -5.05 -16.17
C TYR A 30 -11.21 -5.50 -17.59
N LEU A 31 -12.15 -6.10 -18.33
CA LEU A 31 -11.93 -6.47 -19.72
C LEU A 31 -11.57 -5.25 -20.59
N ALA A 32 -12.19 -4.09 -20.34
CA ALA A 32 -11.83 -2.86 -21.03
C ALA A 32 -10.41 -2.38 -20.70
N THR A 33 -9.88 -2.63 -19.49
CA THR A 33 -8.47 -2.32 -19.19
C THR A 33 -7.48 -3.19 -19.97
N TRP A 34 -7.92 -4.37 -20.41
CA TRP A 34 -7.14 -5.26 -21.29
C TRP A 34 -7.32 -4.95 -22.78
N TRP A 35 -8.04 -3.88 -23.14
CA TRP A 35 -8.34 -3.55 -24.54
C TRP A 35 -7.08 -3.48 -25.40
N SER A 36 -6.02 -2.78 -24.96
CA SER A 36 -4.78 -2.67 -25.71
C SER A 36 -4.11 -4.03 -25.94
N TRP A 37 -4.07 -4.89 -24.93
CA TRP A 37 -3.55 -6.24 -25.07
C TRP A 37 -4.43 -7.09 -26.01
N LEU A 38 -5.75 -6.94 -25.95
CA LEU A 38 -6.68 -7.67 -26.82
C LEU A 38 -6.57 -7.24 -28.29
N THR A 39 -6.30 -5.97 -28.57
CA THR A 39 -6.31 -5.41 -29.94
C THR A 39 -4.93 -5.27 -30.60
N THR A 40 -3.82 -5.57 -29.91
CA THR A 40 -2.46 -5.40 -30.45
C THR A 40 -1.65 -6.69 -30.44
N ASP A 41 -0.69 -6.85 -31.34
CA ASP A 41 -0.04 -8.15 -31.58
C ASP A 41 1.21 -8.47 -30.77
N GLY A 42 1.75 -7.50 -30.02
CA GLY A 42 3.00 -7.67 -29.27
C GLY A 42 2.85 -8.22 -27.84
N GLY A 43 1.63 -8.55 -27.41
CA GLY A 43 1.37 -8.99 -26.04
C GLY A 43 1.86 -10.42 -25.76
N TRP A 44 2.45 -10.63 -24.59
CA TRP A 44 2.82 -11.98 -24.11
C TRP A 44 1.64 -12.95 -24.16
N GLY A 45 1.86 -14.15 -24.70
CA GLY A 45 0.89 -15.27 -24.68
C GLY A 45 -0.37 -15.07 -25.53
N ARG A 46 -0.42 -14.06 -26.42
CA ARG A 46 -1.62 -13.76 -27.22
C ARG A 46 -1.94 -14.81 -28.27
N ASP A 47 -0.93 -15.48 -28.79
CA ASP A 47 -1.05 -16.54 -29.81
C ASP A 47 -1.47 -17.89 -29.22
N TYR A 48 -1.60 -18.00 -27.89
CA TYR A 48 -1.98 -19.24 -27.21
C TYR A 48 -3.24 -19.88 -27.80
N GLY A 49 -4.30 -19.10 -27.99
CA GLY A 49 -5.58 -19.58 -28.52
C GLY A 49 -5.49 -20.11 -29.95
N ALA A 50 -4.76 -19.40 -30.82
CA ALA A 50 -4.53 -19.86 -32.19
C ALA A 50 -3.74 -21.18 -32.24
N ASN A 51 -2.83 -21.38 -31.28
CA ASN A 51 -2.01 -22.58 -31.17
C ASN A 51 -2.70 -23.73 -30.39
N HIS A 52 -3.77 -23.44 -29.65
CA HIS A 52 -4.49 -24.41 -28.81
C HIS A 52 -6.00 -24.35 -29.05
N PRO A 53 -6.47 -24.65 -30.27
CA PRO A 53 -7.90 -24.56 -30.63
C PRO A 53 -8.78 -25.52 -29.82
N ASP A 54 -8.18 -26.57 -29.23
CA ASP A 54 -8.86 -27.53 -28.36
C ASP A 54 -8.92 -27.10 -26.88
N ASP A 55 -8.33 -25.99 -26.44
CA ASP A 55 -8.51 -25.55 -25.05
C ASP A 55 -9.98 -25.18 -24.76
N PHE A 56 -10.43 -25.44 -23.52
CA PHE A 56 -11.81 -25.19 -23.13
C PHE A 56 -12.22 -23.72 -23.31
N TRP A 57 -11.38 -22.77 -22.90
CA TRP A 57 -11.73 -21.34 -22.99
C TRP A 57 -11.66 -20.83 -24.42
N VAL A 58 -10.68 -21.31 -25.20
CA VAL A 58 -10.57 -21.00 -26.62
C VAL A 58 -11.81 -21.44 -27.38
N ARG A 59 -12.27 -22.68 -27.16
CA ARG A 59 -13.48 -23.22 -27.83
C ARG A 59 -14.76 -22.45 -27.53
N HIS A 60 -14.91 -21.92 -26.31
CA HIS A 60 -16.17 -21.29 -25.89
C HIS A 60 -16.17 -19.76 -26.02
N PHE A 61 -14.99 -19.12 -25.98
CA PHE A 61 -14.86 -17.66 -25.95
C PHE A 61 -13.99 -17.10 -27.08
N GLY A 62 -13.43 -17.96 -27.93
CA GLY A 62 -12.56 -17.60 -29.05
C GLY A 62 -11.11 -17.39 -28.65
N ASP A 63 -10.23 -17.29 -29.65
CA ASP A 63 -8.77 -17.26 -29.47
C ASP A 63 -8.32 -16.17 -28.51
N ALA A 64 -8.79 -14.94 -28.67
CA ALA A 64 -8.33 -13.80 -27.89
C ALA A 64 -8.68 -13.92 -26.39
N LEU A 65 -9.93 -14.30 -26.07
CA LEU A 65 -10.36 -14.46 -24.68
C LEU A 65 -9.81 -15.75 -24.05
N GLY A 66 -9.64 -16.81 -24.84
CA GLY A 66 -8.95 -18.03 -24.43
C GLY A 66 -7.48 -17.78 -24.08
N SER A 67 -6.76 -17.04 -24.93
CA SER A 67 -5.39 -16.58 -24.64
C SER A 67 -5.33 -15.74 -23.37
N LEU A 68 -6.27 -14.80 -23.19
CA LEU A 68 -6.31 -13.97 -21.99
C LEU A 68 -6.54 -14.83 -20.73
N ALA A 69 -7.45 -15.81 -20.79
CA ALA A 69 -7.71 -16.72 -19.69
C ALA A 69 -6.49 -17.58 -19.35
N ASN A 70 -5.77 -18.08 -20.37
CA ASN A 70 -4.50 -18.77 -20.14
C ASN A 70 -3.47 -17.85 -19.49
N TYR A 71 -3.32 -16.62 -19.99
CA TYR A 71 -2.37 -15.68 -19.42
C TYR A 71 -2.66 -15.37 -17.94
N HIS A 72 -3.94 -15.28 -17.54
CA HIS A 72 -4.31 -15.14 -16.13
C HIS A 72 -3.90 -16.34 -15.27
N ARG A 73 -3.99 -17.56 -15.82
CA ARG A 73 -3.50 -18.76 -15.12
C ARG A 73 -1.99 -18.74 -14.97
N GLU A 74 -1.27 -18.30 -15.99
CA GLU A 74 0.19 -18.14 -15.92
C GLU A 74 0.59 -17.09 -14.88
N ILE A 75 -0.07 -15.91 -14.88
CA ILE A 75 0.15 -14.87 -13.87
C ILE A 75 -0.12 -15.41 -12.47
N TYR A 76 -1.25 -16.09 -12.26
CA TYR A 76 -1.59 -16.67 -10.97
C TYR A 76 -0.55 -17.71 -10.54
N GLY A 77 -0.24 -18.66 -11.41
CA GLY A 77 0.76 -19.71 -11.16
C GLY A 77 2.15 -19.16 -10.89
N PHE A 78 2.56 -18.08 -11.56
CA PHE A 78 3.81 -17.39 -11.25
C PHE A 78 3.81 -16.81 -9.83
N HIS A 79 2.71 -16.19 -9.38
CA HIS A 79 2.64 -15.52 -8.08
C HIS A 79 2.36 -16.46 -6.90
N THR A 80 1.89 -17.68 -7.15
CA THR A 80 1.55 -18.69 -6.13
C THR A 80 2.34 -20.00 -6.25
N GLY A 81 3.25 -20.11 -7.22
CA GLY A 81 4.02 -21.32 -7.48
C GLY A 81 5.36 -21.34 -6.78
N ASP A 82 5.95 -22.54 -6.68
CA ASP A 82 7.21 -22.77 -5.95
C ASP A 82 8.37 -21.91 -6.46
N TRP A 83 8.41 -21.63 -7.77
CA TRP A 83 9.49 -20.85 -8.38
C TRP A 83 9.67 -19.47 -7.73
N ILE A 84 8.58 -18.72 -7.50
CA ILE A 84 8.68 -17.38 -6.90
C ILE A 84 8.94 -17.46 -5.38
N ALA A 85 8.42 -18.50 -4.73
CA ALA A 85 8.59 -18.72 -3.29
C ALA A 85 10.06 -19.03 -2.92
N GLU A 86 10.82 -19.60 -3.85
CA GLU A 86 12.26 -19.87 -3.66
C GLU A 86 13.18 -18.67 -3.97
N GLN A 87 12.64 -17.59 -4.54
CA GLN A 87 13.43 -16.37 -4.79
C GLN A 87 13.67 -15.59 -3.50
N THR A 88 14.76 -14.83 -3.45
CA THR A 88 15.06 -13.92 -2.33
C THR A 88 15.49 -12.56 -2.85
N HIS A 89 15.29 -11.51 -2.05
CA HIS A 89 15.78 -10.18 -2.40
C HIS A 89 16.35 -9.44 -1.19
N VAL A 90 17.47 -8.74 -1.37
CA VAL A 90 18.16 -7.98 -0.31
C VAL A 90 17.34 -6.83 0.29
N TYR A 91 16.21 -6.47 -0.33
CA TYR A 91 15.26 -5.48 0.17
C TYR A 91 13.87 -6.06 0.45
N GLU A 92 13.72 -7.39 0.53
CA GLU A 92 12.44 -8.00 0.85
C GLU A 92 11.95 -7.55 2.24
N ALA A 93 10.68 -7.19 2.37
CA ALA A 93 10.08 -6.72 3.61
C ALA A 93 8.80 -7.50 3.89
N ALA A 94 8.78 -8.23 5.00
CA ALA A 94 7.63 -9.03 5.40
C ALA A 94 6.39 -8.15 5.68
N PRO A 95 5.16 -8.58 5.28
CA PRO A 95 3.93 -7.82 5.46
C PRO A 95 3.65 -7.32 6.87
N MET A 96 4.06 -8.09 7.87
CA MET A 96 3.90 -7.74 9.28
C MET A 96 4.65 -6.45 9.64
N THR A 97 5.80 -6.19 9.00
CA THR A 97 6.65 -5.04 9.30
C THR A 97 6.18 -3.76 8.63
N TRP A 98 5.31 -3.86 7.63
CA TRP A 98 4.83 -2.70 6.87
C TRP A 98 4.10 -1.70 7.74
N LEU A 99 3.29 -2.16 8.70
CA LEU A 99 2.52 -1.25 9.55
C LEU A 99 3.40 -0.30 10.36
N PHE A 100 4.62 -0.68 10.75
CA PHE A 100 5.50 0.18 11.56
C PHE A 100 6.78 0.59 10.84
N MET A 101 6.88 0.34 9.53
CA MET A 101 8.08 0.56 8.72
C MET A 101 9.30 -0.20 9.27
N GLY A 102 9.20 -1.50 9.52
CA GLY A 102 10.36 -2.26 10.06
C GLY A 102 11.52 -2.43 9.07
N ARG A 103 11.22 -2.56 7.78
CA ARG A 103 12.19 -2.62 6.69
C ARG A 103 11.68 -1.84 5.48
N VAL A 104 12.57 -1.10 4.83
CA VAL A 104 12.24 -0.24 3.67
C VAL A 104 13.00 -0.72 2.44
N ILE A 105 12.74 -0.10 1.29
CA ILE A 105 13.37 -0.49 0.02
C ILE A 105 14.30 0.61 -0.49
N GLY A 106 15.51 0.24 -0.93
CA GLY A 106 16.35 1.09 -1.76
C GLY A 106 15.92 1.00 -3.23
N ILE A 107 15.68 2.13 -3.87
CA ILE A 107 15.30 2.25 -5.29
C ILE A 107 16.52 2.66 -6.12
N ASP A 108 17.30 3.61 -5.63
CA ASP A 108 18.55 4.06 -6.24
C ASP A 108 19.61 4.35 -5.17
N ALA A 109 20.88 4.13 -5.52
CA ALA A 109 22.00 4.39 -4.64
C ALA A 109 23.31 4.63 -5.39
N VAL A 110 23.82 5.86 -5.33
CA VAL A 110 25.18 6.23 -5.72
C VAL A 110 25.98 6.53 -4.45
N ASN A 111 26.93 5.66 -4.15
CA ASN A 111 27.76 5.73 -2.94
C ASN A 111 29.15 6.29 -3.23
N ASP A 112 29.83 6.71 -2.16
CA ASP A 112 31.26 7.04 -2.14
C ASP A 112 31.69 8.16 -3.10
N ILE A 113 30.81 9.13 -3.30
CA ILE A 113 31.08 10.37 -4.03
C ILE A 113 32.14 11.15 -3.24
N GLN A 114 33.30 11.35 -3.86
CA GLN A 114 34.47 11.95 -3.22
C GLN A 114 34.29 13.46 -3.02
N PRO A 115 34.93 14.06 -1.98
CA PRO A 115 34.95 15.51 -1.83
C PRO A 115 35.41 16.23 -3.10
N GLY A 116 34.68 17.27 -3.51
CA GLY A 116 34.94 18.03 -4.74
C GLY A 116 34.27 17.47 -6.01
N VAL A 117 33.67 16.27 -5.94
CA VAL A 117 32.89 15.68 -7.05
C VAL A 117 31.41 15.99 -6.86
N ASP A 118 30.72 16.37 -7.94
CA ASP A 118 29.27 16.65 -7.97
C ASP A 118 28.74 17.62 -6.90
N GLY A 119 29.60 18.51 -6.40
CA GLY A 119 29.27 19.46 -5.32
C GLY A 119 29.37 18.86 -3.91
N CYS A 120 30.01 17.70 -3.75
CA CYS A 120 30.23 17.09 -2.44
C CYS A 120 31.20 17.92 -1.60
N ASN A 121 30.69 18.50 -0.52
CA ASN A 121 31.45 19.31 0.43
C ASN A 121 31.80 18.53 1.72
N ALA A 122 31.92 17.20 1.63
CA ALA A 122 32.29 16.37 2.77
C ALA A 122 33.72 16.69 3.26
N THR A 123 33.94 16.61 4.57
CA THR A 123 35.23 16.91 5.20
C THR A 123 35.62 15.80 6.17
N GLY A 124 36.91 15.74 6.56
CA GLY A 124 37.38 14.80 7.58
C GLY A 124 37.32 13.33 7.17
N GLY A 125 37.55 13.03 5.88
CA GLY A 125 37.53 11.67 5.34
C GLY A 125 36.13 11.07 5.10
N ASP A 126 35.07 11.87 5.26
CA ASP A 126 33.70 11.47 4.91
C ASP A 126 33.47 11.55 3.39
N THR A 127 32.49 10.80 2.89
CA THR A 127 32.05 10.81 1.49
C THR A 127 30.59 11.24 1.39
N CYS A 128 30.18 11.63 0.19
CA CYS A 128 28.77 11.86 -0.11
C CYS A 128 28.13 10.64 -0.78
N LEU A 129 26.81 10.64 -0.78
CA LEU A 129 25.96 9.68 -1.48
C LEU A 129 24.69 10.37 -1.96
N ARG A 130 24.03 9.72 -2.92
CA ARG A 130 22.70 10.02 -3.43
C ARG A 130 21.89 8.74 -3.38
N VAL A 131 20.71 8.78 -2.77
CA VAL A 131 19.85 7.60 -2.65
C VAL A 131 18.40 7.98 -2.83
N ILE A 132 17.63 7.05 -3.39
CA ILE A 132 16.17 7.06 -3.34
C ILE A 132 15.74 5.87 -2.50
N SER A 133 15.16 6.14 -1.34
CA SER A 133 14.57 5.15 -0.45
C SER A 133 13.05 5.21 -0.55
N GLY A 134 12.42 4.07 -0.86
CA GLY A 134 10.98 3.90 -0.74
C GLY A 134 10.60 3.79 0.74
N ILE A 135 10.43 4.91 1.41
CA ILE A 135 10.08 5.02 2.83
C ILE A 135 8.93 6.02 3.02
N GLY A 136 8.02 5.72 3.96
CA GLY A 136 6.97 6.66 4.38
C GLY A 136 7.52 7.73 5.32
N THR A 137 6.73 8.75 5.66
CA THR A 137 7.11 9.69 6.74
C THR A 137 7.01 8.99 8.10
N PRO A 138 8.13 8.72 8.82
CA PRO A 138 8.11 7.89 10.02
C PRO A 138 7.07 8.32 11.07
N LEU A 139 7.02 9.62 11.39
CA LEU A 139 6.08 10.11 12.40
C LEU A 139 4.62 10.00 11.95
N LEU A 140 4.33 10.20 10.66
CA LEU A 140 2.98 9.99 10.12
C LEU A 140 2.59 8.52 10.24
N TRP A 141 3.49 7.64 9.86
CA TRP A 141 3.28 6.20 9.84
C TRP A 141 3.03 5.66 11.26
N TRP A 142 3.88 6.03 12.21
CA TRP A 142 3.72 5.61 13.61
C TRP A 142 2.50 6.24 14.28
N ALA A 143 2.19 7.51 13.98
CA ALA A 143 0.94 8.11 14.44
C ALA A 143 -0.28 7.36 13.89
N ALA A 144 -0.24 6.92 12.64
CA ALA A 144 -1.30 6.12 12.04
C ALA A 144 -1.45 4.74 12.71
N VAL A 145 -0.35 4.06 13.06
CA VAL A 145 -0.40 2.81 13.85
C VAL A 145 -1.09 3.02 15.19
N VAL A 146 -0.68 4.04 15.92
CA VAL A 146 -1.30 4.39 17.21
C VAL A 146 -2.79 4.71 17.01
N ALA A 147 -3.13 5.45 15.96
CA ALA A 147 -4.51 5.77 15.63
C ALA A 147 -5.33 4.53 15.25
N ILE A 148 -4.75 3.55 14.56
CA ILE A 148 -5.42 2.26 14.26
C ILE A 148 -5.76 1.54 15.56
N VAL A 149 -4.84 1.46 16.52
CA VAL A 149 -5.09 0.85 17.84
C VAL A 149 -6.20 1.60 18.59
N ILE A 150 -6.15 2.93 18.62
CA ILE A 150 -7.20 3.76 19.24
C ILE A 150 -8.54 3.57 18.52
N GLY A 151 -8.54 3.57 17.20
CA GLY A 151 -9.72 3.37 16.35
C GLY A 151 -10.39 2.02 16.59
N LEU A 152 -9.60 0.95 16.74
CA LEU A 152 -10.11 -0.37 17.13
C LEU A 152 -10.79 -0.33 18.50
N GLY A 153 -10.18 0.34 19.49
CA GLY A 153 -10.79 0.54 20.81
C GLY A 153 -12.09 1.34 20.75
N LEU A 154 -12.12 2.44 19.97
CA LEU A 154 -13.32 3.26 19.77
C LEU A 154 -14.43 2.49 19.04
N TRP A 155 -14.08 1.63 18.08
CA TRP A 155 -15.05 0.78 17.39
C TRP A 155 -15.60 -0.31 18.31
N TRP A 156 -14.74 -1.11 18.95
CA TRP A 156 -15.19 -2.28 19.71
C TRP A 156 -15.81 -1.88 21.06
N LEU A 157 -15.07 -1.12 21.87
CA LEU A 157 -15.49 -0.74 23.23
C LEU A 157 -16.43 0.46 23.18
N GLY A 158 -16.09 1.46 22.38
CA GLY A 158 -16.88 2.69 22.22
C GLY A 158 -18.10 2.54 21.29
N ARG A 159 -18.23 1.41 20.58
CA ARG A 159 -19.30 1.15 19.59
C ARG A 159 -19.42 2.21 18.50
N ASP A 160 -18.30 2.86 18.19
CA ASP A 160 -18.23 3.90 17.17
C ASP A 160 -18.04 3.28 15.78
N TRP A 161 -19.16 2.91 15.14
CA TRP A 161 -19.19 2.23 13.84
C TRP A 161 -18.52 3.00 12.70
N ARG A 162 -18.29 4.31 12.85
CA ARG A 162 -17.58 5.10 11.84
C ARG A 162 -16.17 4.57 11.57
N PHE A 163 -15.51 4.04 12.60
CA PHE A 163 -14.15 3.48 12.46
C PHE A 163 -14.14 2.11 11.77
N ALA A 164 -15.28 1.40 11.72
CA ALA A 164 -15.36 0.06 11.16
C ALA A 164 -14.93 0.04 9.68
N PHE A 165 -15.45 0.98 8.87
CA PHE A 165 -15.16 1.01 7.44
C PHE A 165 -13.66 1.17 7.13
N PRO A 166 -12.96 2.24 7.56
CA PRO A 166 -11.55 2.38 7.22
C PRO A 166 -10.68 1.30 7.85
N LEU A 167 -11.02 0.79 9.04
CA LEU A 167 -10.27 -0.32 9.65
C LEU A 167 -10.42 -1.61 8.85
N VAL A 168 -11.64 -2.01 8.51
CA VAL A 168 -11.88 -3.24 7.73
C VAL A 168 -11.30 -3.09 6.32
N ALA A 169 -11.58 -1.98 5.64
CA ALA A 169 -11.11 -1.74 4.28
C ALA A 169 -9.58 -1.64 4.18
N GLY A 170 -8.89 -1.16 5.23
CA GLY A 170 -7.42 -1.21 5.31
C GLY A 170 -6.85 -2.58 5.68
N LEU A 171 -7.51 -3.30 6.59
CA LEU A 171 -7.08 -4.65 6.99
C LEU A 171 -7.24 -5.67 5.86
N THR A 172 -8.30 -5.56 5.05
CA THR A 172 -8.55 -6.50 3.95
C THR A 172 -7.36 -6.65 3.00
N PRO A 173 -6.85 -5.61 2.32
CA PRO A 173 -5.74 -5.78 1.40
C PRO A 173 -4.44 -6.16 2.12
N TRP A 174 -4.22 -5.73 3.37
CA TRP A 174 -3.04 -6.13 4.15
C TRP A 174 -3.01 -7.63 4.47
N LEU A 175 -4.14 -8.17 4.96
CA LEU A 175 -4.25 -9.58 5.32
C LEU A 175 -4.10 -10.51 4.10
N MET A 176 -4.46 -10.05 2.90
CA MET A 176 -4.34 -10.87 1.69
C MET A 176 -2.90 -11.15 1.24
N TRP A 177 -1.89 -10.48 1.82
CA TRP A 177 -0.49 -10.84 1.54
C TRP A 177 0.02 -12.02 2.35
N PHE A 178 -0.57 -12.30 3.52
CA PHE A 178 -0.08 -13.34 4.42
C PHE A 178 -0.12 -14.75 3.82
N PRO A 179 -1.16 -15.16 3.06
CA PRO A 179 -1.19 -16.49 2.44
C PRO A 179 -0.06 -16.76 1.45
N ASN A 180 0.59 -15.71 0.91
CA ASN A 180 1.69 -15.82 -0.05
C ASN A 180 2.86 -14.92 0.39
N ALA A 181 3.18 -14.93 1.68
CA ALA A 181 4.27 -14.16 2.27
C ALA A 181 5.62 -14.90 2.28
N ASP A 182 5.65 -16.10 1.70
CA ASP A 182 6.80 -16.95 1.45
C ASP A 182 7.64 -16.49 0.25
N ARG A 183 7.07 -15.69 -0.65
CA ARG A 183 7.80 -15.06 -1.76
C ARG A 183 8.42 -13.71 -1.36
N PRO A 184 9.36 -13.16 -2.17
CA PRO A 184 9.83 -11.80 -2.00
C PRO A 184 8.69 -10.78 -2.08
N LEU A 185 8.50 -10.04 -0.99
CA LEU A 185 7.56 -8.92 -0.91
C LEU A 185 8.29 -7.65 -0.54
N PHE A 186 7.71 -6.49 -0.83
CA PHE A 186 8.38 -5.21 -0.65
C PHE A 186 7.51 -4.20 0.09
N PHE A 187 8.17 -3.28 0.79
CA PHE A 187 7.49 -2.27 1.60
C PHE A 187 6.53 -1.38 0.79
N PHE A 188 6.83 -1.09 -0.48
CA PHE A 188 5.96 -0.26 -1.32
C PHE A 188 4.56 -0.87 -1.54
N TYR A 189 4.36 -2.18 -1.35
CA TYR A 189 3.03 -2.79 -1.36
C TYR A 189 2.12 -2.27 -0.24
N ALA A 190 2.70 -1.69 0.82
CA ALA A 190 1.94 -1.00 1.86
C ALA A 190 1.17 0.23 1.34
N ILE A 191 1.41 0.71 0.11
CA ILE A 191 0.66 1.83 -0.47
C ILE A 191 -0.86 1.64 -0.42
N MET A 192 -1.34 0.40 -0.55
CA MET A 192 -2.76 0.06 -0.53
C MET A 192 -3.45 0.33 0.82
N ILE A 193 -2.71 0.37 1.93
CA ILE A 193 -3.27 0.65 3.26
C ILE A 193 -3.23 2.13 3.62
N ILE A 194 -2.49 2.95 2.88
CA ILE A 194 -2.26 4.37 3.19
C ILE A 194 -3.57 5.17 3.26
N PRO A 195 -4.51 5.07 2.30
CA PRO A 195 -5.75 5.86 2.36
C PRO A 195 -6.55 5.57 3.63
N PHE A 196 -6.53 4.31 4.08
CA PHE A 196 -7.28 3.86 5.24
C PHE A 196 -6.60 4.23 6.55
N SER A 197 -5.29 4.01 6.67
CA SER A 197 -4.53 4.39 7.87
C SER A 197 -4.53 5.90 8.09
N ALA A 198 -4.42 6.70 7.01
CA ALA A 198 -4.54 8.16 7.06
C ALA A 198 -5.96 8.60 7.45
N THR A 199 -7.00 7.92 6.95
CA THR A 199 -8.39 8.20 7.34
C THR A 199 -8.61 7.93 8.83
N VAL A 200 -8.14 6.79 9.35
CA VAL A 200 -8.24 6.48 10.78
C VAL A 200 -7.51 7.53 11.62
N LEU A 201 -6.29 7.92 11.22
CA LEU A 201 -5.54 8.98 11.88
C LEU A 201 -6.32 10.30 11.89
N ALA A 202 -6.85 10.74 10.75
CA ALA A 202 -7.64 11.96 10.66
C ALA A 202 -8.89 11.90 11.57
N MET A 203 -9.57 10.76 11.64
CA MET A 203 -10.71 10.56 12.53
C MET A 203 -10.33 10.61 14.01
N VAL A 204 -9.22 10.00 14.41
CA VAL A 204 -8.70 10.08 15.80
C VAL A 204 -8.30 11.51 16.14
N LEU A 205 -7.60 12.22 15.25
CA LEU A 205 -7.27 13.63 15.44
C LEU A 205 -8.54 14.50 15.52
N GLY A 206 -9.59 14.19 14.74
CA GLY A 206 -10.89 14.84 14.84
C GLY A 206 -11.56 14.66 16.21
N LYS A 207 -11.41 13.48 16.83
CA LYS A 207 -11.86 13.24 18.21
C LYS A 207 -11.08 14.05 19.24
N ILE A 208 -9.76 14.20 19.05
CA ILE A 208 -8.90 15.03 19.91
C ILE A 208 -9.25 16.51 19.78
N LEU A 209 -9.50 16.98 18.55
CA LEU A 209 -9.93 18.35 18.26
C LEU A 209 -11.24 18.69 18.97
N GLY A 210 -12.21 17.78 18.96
CA GLY A 210 -13.48 17.91 19.66
C GLY A 210 -14.52 18.80 18.96
N PRO A 211 -15.74 18.90 19.53
CA PRO A 211 -16.87 19.63 18.96
C PRO A 211 -16.61 21.13 18.78
N ALA A 212 -17.36 21.74 17.86
CA ALA A 212 -17.09 23.09 17.43
C ALA A 212 -17.32 24.17 18.51
N ASP A 213 -18.29 23.89 19.38
CA ASP A 213 -18.80 24.69 20.49
C ASP A 213 -18.08 24.42 21.82
N ALA A 214 -17.10 23.50 21.86
CA ALA A 214 -16.43 23.10 23.10
C ALA A 214 -15.43 24.14 23.67
N GLY A 215 -15.44 25.38 23.18
CA GLY A 215 -14.67 26.52 23.72
C GLY A 215 -13.20 26.20 24.00
N GLN A 216 -12.80 26.31 25.27
CA GLN A 216 -11.42 26.08 25.71
C GLN A 216 -10.93 24.64 25.46
N ARG A 217 -11.81 23.65 25.52
CA ARG A 217 -11.45 22.25 25.22
C ARG A 217 -11.06 22.11 23.75
N ARG A 218 -11.82 22.73 22.84
CA ARG A 218 -11.49 22.72 21.40
C ARG A 218 -10.15 23.42 21.13
N ARG A 219 -9.87 24.55 21.80
CA ARG A 219 -8.58 25.26 21.66
C ARG A 219 -7.40 24.37 22.05
N ARG A 220 -7.50 23.63 23.15
CA ARG A 220 -6.48 22.65 23.56
C ARG A 220 -6.34 21.52 22.54
N GLY A 221 -7.46 20.96 22.07
CA GLY A 221 -7.47 19.94 21.03
C GLY A 221 -6.81 20.41 19.72
N ALA A 222 -7.14 21.62 19.27
CA ALA A 222 -6.55 22.24 18.08
C ALA A 222 -5.05 22.46 18.23
N PHE A 223 -4.59 22.89 19.40
CA PHE A 223 -3.16 23.00 19.68
C PHE A 223 -2.45 21.65 19.59
N ILE A 224 -3.00 20.60 20.22
CA ILE A 224 -2.42 19.25 20.19
C ILE A 224 -2.36 18.72 18.74
N VAL A 225 -3.46 18.81 18.00
CA VAL A 225 -3.53 18.35 16.60
C VAL A 225 -2.56 19.16 15.72
N GLY A 226 -2.51 20.47 15.91
CA GLY A 226 -1.59 21.35 15.18
C GLY A 226 -0.12 20.98 15.42
N VAL A 227 0.26 20.72 16.67
CA VAL A 227 1.63 20.27 17.01
C VAL A 227 1.94 18.93 16.35
N ILE A 228 1.02 17.95 16.38
CA ILE A 228 1.23 16.65 15.72
C ILE A 228 1.45 16.84 14.21
N VAL A 229 0.61 17.63 13.54
CA VAL A 229 0.74 17.90 12.10
C VAL A 229 2.06 18.61 11.79
N LEU A 230 2.44 19.62 12.58
CA LEU A 230 3.72 20.33 12.39
C LEU A 230 4.92 19.40 12.55
N LEU A 231 4.91 18.50 13.54
CA LEU A 231 5.97 17.49 13.72
C LEU A 231 6.04 16.52 12.53
N ILE A 232 4.90 16.10 11.99
CA ILE A 232 4.85 15.24 10.80
C ILE A 232 5.45 15.97 9.58
N VAL A 233 5.07 17.24 9.36
CA VAL A 233 5.62 18.04 8.25
C VAL A 233 7.13 18.25 8.43
N ALA A 234 7.58 18.55 9.64
CA ALA A 234 9.01 18.69 9.93
C ALA A 234 9.77 17.37 9.72
N ASN A 235 9.18 16.23 10.07
CA ASN A 235 9.76 14.92 9.81
C ASN A 235 9.79 14.57 8.32
N PHE A 236 8.76 14.93 7.55
CA PHE A 236 8.77 14.82 6.09
C PHE A 236 9.91 15.66 5.49
N TRP A 237 10.04 16.91 5.90
CA TRP A 237 11.13 17.77 5.46
C TRP A 237 12.51 17.18 5.80
N PHE A 238 12.66 16.61 7.00
CA PHE A 238 13.89 15.96 7.42
C PHE A 238 14.26 14.77 6.52
N ILE A 239 13.31 13.91 6.16
CA ILE A 239 13.58 12.74 5.30
C ILE A 239 13.58 13.07 3.80
N TYR A 240 13.07 14.24 3.39
CA TYR A 240 12.94 14.62 1.97
C TYR A 240 14.19 14.32 1.11
N PRO A 241 15.43 14.58 1.58
CA PRO A 241 16.62 14.33 0.78
C PRO A 241 16.79 12.86 0.31
N ILE A 242 16.33 11.88 1.10
CA ILE A 242 16.42 10.45 0.73
C ILE A 242 15.23 9.98 -0.12
N LEU A 243 14.25 10.85 -0.38
CA LEU A 243 13.12 10.59 -1.28
C LEU A 243 13.38 11.15 -2.69
N THR A 244 14.30 12.11 -2.82
CA THR A 244 14.49 12.94 -4.02
C THR A 244 15.91 12.90 -4.58
N ASP A 245 16.74 11.95 -4.13
CA ASP A 245 18.11 11.77 -4.60
C ASP A 245 19.02 12.99 -4.35
N GLU A 246 18.80 13.71 -3.25
CA GLU A 246 19.64 14.83 -2.90
C GLU A 246 21.03 14.37 -2.44
N LEU A 247 22.05 15.11 -2.86
CA LEU A 247 23.42 14.87 -2.44
C LEU A 247 23.57 15.15 -0.94
N MET A 248 23.99 14.15 -0.17
CA MET A 248 24.22 14.30 1.26
C MET A 248 25.45 13.51 1.71
N THR A 249 26.06 13.91 2.83
CA THR A 249 27.14 13.14 3.44
C THR A 249 26.62 11.83 4.03
N ARG A 250 27.49 10.83 4.15
CA ARG A 250 27.15 9.55 4.78
C ARG A 250 26.62 9.71 6.20
N ARG A 251 27.16 10.68 6.95
CA ARG A 251 26.64 11.04 8.29
C ARG A 251 25.21 11.57 8.24
N MET A 252 24.90 12.46 7.31
CA MET A 252 23.55 13.01 7.16
C MET A 252 22.53 11.93 6.77
N TRP A 253 22.91 11.01 5.89
CA TRP A 253 22.09 9.85 5.59
C TRP A 253 21.89 8.96 6.82
N GLY A 254 22.94 8.66 7.57
CA GLY A 254 22.87 7.83 8.79
C GLY A 254 21.93 8.40 9.86
N LEU A 255 21.81 9.72 9.99
CA LEU A 255 20.85 10.36 10.90
C LEU A 255 19.37 10.09 10.54
N ARG A 256 19.09 9.64 9.31
CA ARG A 256 17.75 9.30 8.83
C ARG A 256 17.44 7.80 8.96
N MET A 257 18.46 6.97 9.17
CA MET A 257 18.33 5.52 9.32
C MET A 257 18.06 5.16 10.78
N TRP A 258 16.82 5.34 11.22
CA TRP A 258 16.46 5.19 12.65
C TRP A 258 16.32 3.74 13.09
N LEU A 259 15.98 2.84 12.17
CA LEU A 259 15.89 1.40 12.44
C LEU A 259 16.99 0.65 11.68
N PRO A 260 17.51 -0.47 12.24
CA PRO A 260 18.52 -1.28 11.54
C PRO A 260 18.06 -1.76 10.16
N GLY A 261 16.77 -2.07 10.01
CA GLY A 261 16.19 -2.50 8.73
C GLY A 261 16.02 -1.38 7.70
N TRP A 262 16.48 -0.16 7.97
CA TRP A 262 16.46 0.93 6.98
C TRP A 262 17.76 1.07 6.21
N VAL A 263 18.80 0.35 6.62
CA VAL A 263 20.11 0.29 5.96
C VAL A 263 20.17 -0.90 5.00
#